data_AF-A0A8B9CJI1-F1
#
_entry.id   AF-A0A8B9CJI1-F1
#
_cell.length_a   1.000
_cell.length_b   1.000
_cell.length_c   1.000
_cell.angle_alpha   90.00
_cell.angle_beta   90.00
_cell.angle_gamma   90.00
#
_symmetry.space_group_name_H-M   'P 1'
#
loop_
_entity.id
_entity.type
_entity.pdbx_description
1 polymer ?
#
loop_
_entity_poly.entity_id
_entity_poly.type
_entity_poly.pdbx_seq_one_letter_code
_entity_poly.pdbx_strand_id
1 'polypeptide(L)'
;MTEKRIVITEFGTYAYPDPCKNIFSRFFSYFKGVEVTDNALVNVYPVGEDYYACTETNFITRINPDTLETIKQVDLCKYVSVNGATAHPHVENDGTVYNIGNCFGKNFSLAYNIIRIPPLQADKEDPMNKAEVLVQFPCSDRFKPSYVHSFGLTPNYIVFVETPVKINLLKFLSSWSLWGANYMDCFESNETMGVWLHVAEKKKGRLLNIKYRTSAFNLFHHINTYEDNGFLIVDLCTWKGFEFVYNYLYLANLRANWDEVKRQAEKAPQPEARRYVLPLNIDKADTGKNLVTLPYTTATATLRSDETIWLEPEVIFSGPRHAFEFPQINYKKYGGRPYTYTYGLGLNHFVPDRLCKLNVKTKETWVWQEPDSYPSEPIFVSHPDALEEDDGVVLSIVISPGTGPKPAYLLILNAKDMSEVARAEVEVNIPVTFHGLFKRA
;
A
#
# COMPACT_ATOMS: atom_id res chain seq x y z
N MET A 1 -6.22 30.59 -2.80
CA MET A 1 -5.26 30.40 -1.69
C MET A 1 -5.48 31.48 -0.64
N THR A 2 -5.83 31.08 0.58
CA THR A 2 -6.23 32.01 1.66
C THR A 2 -5.03 32.60 2.41
N GLU A 3 -4.08 31.77 2.86
CA GLU A 3 -2.99 32.22 3.76
C GLU A 3 -1.60 32.33 3.13
N LYS A 4 -1.41 31.88 1.88
CA LYS A 4 -0.12 31.92 1.14
C LYS A 4 1.09 31.33 1.91
N ARG A 5 0.85 30.32 2.76
CA ARG A 5 1.84 29.57 3.54
C ARG A 5 1.38 28.13 3.75
N ILE A 6 2.26 27.25 4.24
CA ILE A 6 1.86 25.93 4.74
C ILE A 6 1.10 26.13 6.06
N VAL A 7 -0.13 25.62 6.12
CA VAL A 7 -1.04 25.76 7.27
C VAL A 7 -1.16 24.44 8.05
N ILE A 8 -1.16 23.31 7.33
CA ILE A 8 -1.31 21.97 7.90
C ILE A 8 0.02 21.22 7.79
N THR A 9 0.39 20.50 8.85
CA THR A 9 1.58 19.64 8.87
C THR A 9 1.35 18.45 7.94
N GLU A 10 2.27 18.26 7.00
CA GLU A 10 2.31 17.14 6.07
C GLU A 10 3.25 16.04 6.57
N PHE A 11 3.30 14.91 5.86
CA PHE A 11 4.04 13.72 6.26
C PHE A 11 5.47 13.99 6.76
N GLY A 12 6.27 14.72 5.96
CA GLY A 12 7.66 15.09 6.29
C GLY A 12 7.88 16.60 6.36
N THR A 13 6.83 17.41 6.57
CA THR A 13 6.94 18.88 6.60
C THR A 13 6.04 19.47 7.66
N TYR A 14 6.66 20.04 8.70
CA TYR A 14 5.93 20.67 9.80
C TYR A 14 5.41 22.06 9.42
N ALA A 15 4.13 22.33 9.73
CA ALA A 15 3.55 23.66 9.59
C ALA A 15 3.82 24.51 10.83
N TYR A 16 4.50 25.64 10.66
CA TYR A 16 4.73 26.57 11.75
C TYR A 16 3.51 27.49 11.97
N PRO A 17 3.21 27.86 13.22
CA PRO A 17 2.21 28.88 13.51
C PRO A 17 2.54 30.21 12.81
N ASP A 18 1.50 30.92 12.36
CA ASP A 18 1.63 32.22 11.69
C ASP A 18 2.51 33.20 12.49
N PRO A 19 3.62 33.70 11.92
CA PRO A 19 4.55 34.59 12.61
C PRO A 19 3.94 35.97 12.92
N CYS A 20 2.86 36.36 12.25
CA CYS A 20 2.15 37.63 12.46
C CYS A 20 1.12 37.57 13.61
N LYS A 21 0.87 36.39 14.17
CA LYS A 21 -0.01 36.23 15.35
C LYS A 21 0.68 36.75 16.61
N ASN A 22 -0.02 37.60 17.36
CA ASN A 22 0.46 38.07 18.66
C ASN A 22 0.64 36.89 19.65
N ILE A 23 1.44 37.08 20.71
CA ILE A 23 1.79 36.01 21.67
C ILE A 23 0.55 35.28 22.21
N PHE A 24 -0.55 36.01 22.47
CA PHE A 24 -1.81 35.43 22.95
C PHE A 24 -2.49 34.53 21.90
N SER A 25 -2.54 34.93 20.62
CA SER A 25 -3.13 34.10 19.56
C SER A 25 -2.25 32.90 19.17
N ARG A 26 -0.92 33.00 19.32
CA ARG A 26 0.00 31.85 19.24
C ARG A 26 -0.23 30.86 20.40
N PHE A 27 -0.48 31.37 21.61
CA PHE A 27 -0.83 30.54 22.77
C PHE A 27 -2.15 29.80 22.54
N PHE A 28 -3.22 30.48 22.09
CA PHE A 28 -4.51 29.83 21.80
C PHE A 28 -4.47 28.82 20.64
N SER A 29 -3.58 28.97 19.66
CA SER A 29 -3.42 27.95 18.61
C SER A 29 -2.88 26.62 19.13
N TYR A 30 -2.14 26.59 20.25
CA TYR A 30 -1.74 25.33 20.88
C TYR A 30 -2.91 24.56 21.53
N PHE A 31 -4.04 25.24 21.81
CA PHE A 31 -5.24 24.64 22.43
C PHE A 31 -6.32 24.26 21.42
N LYS A 32 -6.16 24.61 20.14
CA LYS A 32 -6.95 24.00 19.07
C LYS A 32 -6.37 22.61 18.81
N GLY A 33 -7.22 21.59 18.85
CA GLY A 33 -6.80 20.19 18.67
C GLY A 33 -5.94 19.96 17.42
N VAL A 34 -5.20 18.86 17.41
CA VAL A 34 -4.31 18.47 16.30
C VAL A 34 -5.06 18.48 14.97
N GLU A 35 -4.67 19.37 14.05
CA GLU A 35 -5.19 19.38 12.68
C GLU A 35 -4.46 18.32 11.86
N VAL A 36 -5.11 17.17 11.66
CA VAL A 36 -4.61 16.06 10.83
C VAL A 36 -4.75 16.42 9.35
N THR A 37 -3.77 16.05 8.52
CA THR A 37 -3.78 16.37 7.08
C THR A 37 -4.90 15.62 6.33
N ASP A 38 -5.52 16.32 5.39
CA ASP A 38 -6.50 15.84 4.43
C ASP A 38 -5.99 15.91 2.98
N ASN A 39 -4.67 16.10 2.81
CA ASN A 39 -4.02 16.11 1.51
C ASN A 39 -4.11 14.71 0.85
N ALA A 40 -5.17 14.50 0.07
CA ALA A 40 -5.55 13.24 -0.53
C ALA A 40 -4.77 12.91 -1.82
N LEU A 41 -3.43 12.86 -1.71
CA LEU A 41 -2.50 12.73 -2.85
C LEU A 41 -2.16 11.30 -3.28
N VAL A 42 -2.63 10.26 -2.58
CA VAL A 42 -2.09 8.90 -2.73
C VAL A 42 -2.88 8.08 -3.75
N ASN A 43 -4.20 7.99 -3.59
CA ASN A 43 -5.04 7.13 -4.44
C ASN A 43 -6.47 7.67 -4.57
N VAL A 44 -7.26 7.06 -5.46
CA VAL A 44 -8.70 7.23 -5.60
C VAL A 44 -9.37 5.86 -5.67
N TYR A 45 -10.52 5.69 -5.01
CA TYR A 45 -11.28 4.43 -5.06
C TYR A 45 -12.80 4.65 -4.99
N PRO A 46 -13.60 3.71 -5.52
CA PRO A 46 -15.06 3.80 -5.49
C PRO A 46 -15.65 3.31 -4.17
N VAL A 47 -16.76 3.93 -3.74
CA VAL A 47 -17.66 3.46 -2.69
C VAL A 47 -19.10 3.70 -3.16
N GLY A 48 -19.85 2.64 -3.46
CA GLY A 48 -21.15 2.77 -4.10
C GLY A 48 -21.03 3.43 -5.48
N GLU A 49 -21.76 4.53 -5.69
CA GLU A 49 -21.69 5.34 -6.92
C GLU A 49 -20.65 6.48 -6.84
N ASP A 50 -20.02 6.66 -5.68
CA ASP A 50 -19.13 7.78 -5.40
C ASP A 50 -17.65 7.41 -5.50
N TYR A 51 -16.80 8.42 -5.69
CA TYR A 51 -15.35 8.28 -5.76
C TYR A 51 -14.67 9.15 -4.69
N TYR A 52 -13.69 8.56 -4.02
CA TYR A 52 -12.98 9.19 -2.92
C TYR A 52 -11.48 9.19 -3.20
N ALA A 53 -10.89 10.39 -3.28
CA ALA A 53 -9.44 10.55 -3.18
C ALA A 53 -9.01 10.37 -1.72
N CYS A 54 -7.84 9.79 -1.48
CA CYS A 54 -7.37 9.51 -0.13
C CYS A 54 -5.86 9.70 0.06
N THR A 55 -5.52 9.82 1.34
CA THR A 55 -4.19 9.61 1.91
C THR A 55 -4.30 8.48 2.94
N GLU A 56 -3.45 8.45 3.96
CA GLU A 56 -3.45 7.40 5.00
C GLU A 56 -3.99 7.88 6.37
N THR A 57 -4.71 9.00 6.38
CA THR A 57 -5.35 9.55 7.59
C THR A 57 -6.82 9.13 7.68
N ASN A 58 -7.56 9.68 8.61
CA ASN A 58 -9.01 9.50 8.73
C ASN A 58 -9.80 10.35 7.72
N PHE A 59 -9.17 11.30 7.03
CA PHE A 59 -9.84 12.17 6.07
C PHE A 59 -9.72 11.63 4.64
N ILE A 60 -10.87 11.45 4.00
CA ILE A 60 -10.98 11.15 2.57
C ILE A 60 -11.81 12.22 1.88
N THR A 61 -11.58 12.45 0.60
CA THR A 61 -12.19 13.55 -0.15
C THR A 61 -13.02 13.01 -1.30
N ARG A 62 -14.35 13.16 -1.22
CA ARG A 62 -15.26 12.83 -2.31
C ARG A 62 -15.02 13.79 -3.47
N ILE A 63 -14.88 13.24 -4.66
CA ILE A 63 -14.64 13.99 -5.91
C ILE A 63 -15.67 13.61 -6.96
N ASN A 64 -15.88 14.49 -7.94
CA ASN A 64 -16.60 14.16 -9.16
C ASN A 64 -15.62 13.51 -10.16
N PRO A 65 -15.83 12.25 -10.61
CA PRO A 65 -14.91 11.58 -11.51
C PRO A 65 -14.91 12.14 -12.94
N ASP A 66 -15.95 12.89 -13.33
CA ASP A 66 -16.09 13.44 -14.67
C ASP A 66 -15.58 14.89 -14.75
N THR A 67 -15.77 15.70 -13.70
CA THR A 67 -15.32 17.11 -13.66
C THR A 67 -14.04 17.35 -12.86
N LEU A 68 -13.60 16.35 -12.07
CA LEU A 68 -12.49 16.44 -11.10
C LEU A 68 -12.71 17.46 -9.97
N GLU A 69 -13.92 17.98 -9.81
CA GLU A 69 -14.25 18.91 -8.73
C GLU A 69 -14.29 18.22 -7.37
N THR A 70 -13.76 18.91 -6.35
CA THR A 70 -13.88 18.50 -4.95
C THR A 70 -15.31 18.69 -4.48
N ILE A 71 -15.96 17.61 -4.01
CA ILE A 71 -17.34 17.65 -3.53
C ILE A 71 -17.36 17.85 -2.01
N LYS A 72 -16.72 16.97 -1.24
CA LYS A 72 -16.85 16.95 0.22
C LYS A 72 -15.71 16.19 0.91
N GLN A 73 -15.22 16.73 2.02
CA GLN A 73 -14.36 15.99 2.96
C GLN A 73 -15.21 15.07 3.86
N VAL A 74 -14.75 13.84 4.07
CA VAL A 74 -15.36 12.84 4.94
C VAL A 74 -14.36 12.39 5.99
N ASP A 75 -14.82 12.37 7.25
CA ASP A 75 -14.06 11.93 8.41
C ASP A 75 -14.49 10.52 8.80
N LEU A 76 -13.63 9.52 8.57
CA LEU A 76 -13.90 8.11 8.83
C LEU A 76 -14.19 7.82 10.31
N CYS A 77 -13.61 8.61 11.23
CA CYS A 77 -13.80 8.46 12.67
C CYS A 77 -15.25 8.67 13.12
N LYS A 78 -16.09 9.30 12.28
CA LYS A 78 -17.53 9.50 12.54
C LYS A 78 -18.36 8.25 12.29
N TYR A 79 -17.83 7.28 11.55
CA TYR A 79 -18.55 6.08 11.14
C TYR A 79 -17.97 4.81 11.78
N VAL A 80 -16.63 4.73 11.88
CA VAL A 80 -15.94 3.54 12.38
C VAL A 80 -14.79 3.92 13.32
N SER A 81 -14.53 3.04 14.30
CA SER A 81 -13.49 3.25 15.31
C SER A 81 -12.09 2.93 14.77
N VAL A 82 -11.51 3.87 14.02
CA VAL A 82 -10.13 3.85 13.52
C VAL A 82 -9.52 5.25 13.65
N ASN A 83 -8.19 5.32 13.68
CA ASN A 83 -7.44 6.58 13.72
C ASN A 83 -7.07 7.08 12.31
N GLY A 84 -7.13 6.18 11.33
CA GLY A 84 -6.82 6.39 9.91
C GLY A 84 -7.00 5.07 9.17
N ALA A 85 -7.00 5.09 7.84
CA ALA A 85 -7.11 3.90 7.01
C ALA A 85 -6.13 3.97 5.85
N THR A 86 -5.75 2.83 5.28
CA THR A 86 -4.80 2.82 4.16
C THR A 86 -5.39 3.45 2.89
N ALA A 87 -4.52 3.87 1.98
CA ALA A 87 -4.91 4.29 0.63
C ALA A 87 -5.18 3.09 -0.32
N HIS A 88 -5.12 1.86 0.19
CA HIS A 88 -5.21 0.60 -0.57
C HIS A 88 -6.37 -0.28 -0.09
N PRO A 89 -7.63 0.21 -0.17
CA PRO A 89 -8.77 -0.65 0.12
C PRO A 89 -8.93 -1.73 -0.95
N HIS A 90 -9.33 -2.93 -0.52
CA HIS A 90 -9.79 -3.96 -1.44
C HIS A 90 -11.26 -3.75 -1.78
N VAL A 91 -11.58 -3.65 -3.07
CA VAL A 91 -12.97 -3.58 -3.57
C VAL A 91 -13.36 -4.92 -4.17
N GLU A 92 -14.40 -5.56 -3.64
CA GLU A 92 -14.96 -6.79 -4.21
C GLU A 92 -15.82 -6.50 -5.45
N ASN A 93 -16.11 -7.54 -6.25
CA ASN A 93 -16.86 -7.40 -7.49
C ASN A 93 -18.30 -6.87 -7.31
N ASP A 94 -18.89 -7.05 -6.13
CA ASP A 94 -20.21 -6.51 -5.80
C ASP A 94 -20.17 -5.05 -5.33
N GLY A 95 -18.98 -4.46 -5.17
CA GLY A 95 -18.76 -3.11 -4.65
C GLY A 95 -18.52 -3.03 -3.15
N THR A 96 -18.44 -4.16 -2.43
CA THR A 96 -18.04 -4.17 -1.02
C THR A 96 -16.59 -3.68 -0.88
N VAL A 97 -16.34 -2.75 0.03
CA VAL A 97 -15.00 -2.19 0.27
C VAL A 97 -14.47 -2.67 1.62
N TYR A 98 -13.26 -3.21 1.63
CA TYR A 98 -12.52 -3.56 2.83
C TYR A 98 -11.29 -2.69 2.98
N ASN A 99 -11.02 -2.19 4.18
CA ASN A 99 -9.80 -1.45 4.48
C ASN A 99 -9.28 -1.82 5.87
N ILE A 100 -8.05 -1.45 6.20
CA ILE A 100 -7.42 -1.65 7.50
C ILE A 100 -6.97 -0.32 8.09
N GLY A 101 -7.11 -0.18 9.40
CA GLY A 101 -6.73 1.03 10.12
C GLY A 101 -6.29 0.77 11.55
N ASN A 102 -5.35 1.59 12.04
CA ASN A 102 -4.92 1.56 13.44
C ASN A 102 -6.08 2.01 14.34
N CYS A 103 -6.22 1.41 15.52
CA CYS A 103 -7.26 1.78 16.49
C CYS A 103 -6.80 1.56 17.94
N PHE A 104 -7.53 2.16 18.89
CA PHE A 104 -7.45 1.77 20.29
C PHE A 104 -8.19 0.45 20.51
N GLY A 105 -7.44 -0.59 20.89
CA GLY A 105 -7.96 -1.89 21.28
C GLY A 105 -8.44 -1.93 22.74
N LYS A 106 -8.86 -3.12 23.18
CA LYS A 106 -9.27 -3.35 24.57
C LYS A 106 -8.07 -3.27 25.53
N ASN A 107 -8.33 -3.03 26.83
CA ASN A 107 -7.32 -3.03 27.89
C ASN A 107 -6.15 -2.04 27.69
N PHE A 108 -6.43 -0.87 27.11
CA PHE A 108 -5.42 0.16 26.85
C PHE A 108 -4.25 -0.38 26.01
N SER A 109 -4.56 -1.07 24.91
CA SER A 109 -3.59 -1.46 23.88
C SER A 109 -3.97 -0.86 22.54
N LEU A 110 -3.03 -0.87 21.60
CA LEU A 110 -3.30 -0.59 20.19
C LEU A 110 -3.62 -1.89 19.45
N ALA A 111 -4.34 -1.76 18.34
CA ALA A 111 -4.79 -2.86 17.50
C ALA A 111 -5.05 -2.33 16.07
N TYR A 112 -5.46 -3.23 15.18
CA TYR A 112 -5.82 -2.89 13.79
C TYR A 112 -7.22 -3.40 13.49
N ASN A 113 -8.12 -2.52 13.08
CA ASN A 113 -9.48 -2.88 12.71
C ASN A 113 -9.57 -3.05 11.19
N ILE A 114 -10.23 -4.12 10.75
CA ILE A 114 -10.73 -4.25 9.38
C ILE A 114 -12.08 -3.57 9.29
N ILE A 115 -12.14 -2.55 8.44
CA ILE A 115 -13.34 -1.82 8.07
C ILE A 115 -14.01 -2.58 6.91
N ARG A 116 -15.33 -2.74 6.97
CA ARG A 116 -16.16 -3.19 5.85
C ARG A 116 -17.21 -2.12 5.56
N ILE A 117 -17.24 -1.64 4.32
CA ILE A 117 -18.30 -0.76 3.81
C ILE A 117 -19.10 -1.57 2.78
N PRO A 118 -20.42 -1.75 2.97
CA PRO A 118 -21.24 -2.53 2.04
C PRO A 118 -21.37 -1.81 0.69
N PRO A 119 -21.82 -2.52 -0.37
CA PRO A 119 -22.17 -1.85 -1.62
C PRO A 119 -23.44 -1.01 -1.46
N LEU A 120 -23.72 -0.15 -2.44
CA LEU A 120 -24.96 0.64 -2.46
C LEU A 120 -26.19 -0.28 -2.44
N GLN A 121 -27.11 -0.02 -1.52
CA GLN A 121 -28.33 -0.81 -1.33
C GLN A 121 -29.53 -0.12 -1.98
N ALA A 122 -30.67 -0.83 -2.05
CA ALA A 122 -31.89 -0.34 -2.69
C ALA A 122 -32.47 0.94 -2.06
N ASP A 123 -32.18 1.20 -0.79
CA ASP A 123 -32.58 2.43 -0.09
C ASP A 123 -31.80 3.68 -0.53
N LYS A 124 -30.72 3.49 -1.32
CA LYS A 124 -29.85 4.55 -1.85
C LYS A 124 -29.21 5.44 -0.78
N GLU A 125 -29.16 4.98 0.47
CA GLU A 125 -28.43 5.67 1.52
C GLU A 125 -26.91 5.55 1.28
N ASP A 126 -26.16 6.58 1.69
CA ASP A 126 -24.70 6.60 1.63
C ASP A 126 -24.13 5.34 2.32
N PRO A 127 -23.42 4.45 1.59
CA PRO A 127 -22.88 3.22 2.14
C PRO A 127 -21.95 3.43 3.33
N MET A 128 -21.30 4.60 3.43
CA MET A 128 -20.42 4.96 4.56
C MET A 128 -21.17 4.95 5.90
N ASN A 129 -22.46 5.28 5.92
CA ASN A 129 -23.30 5.21 7.13
C ASN A 129 -23.49 3.78 7.66
N LYS A 130 -23.18 2.79 6.82
CA LYS A 130 -23.32 1.36 7.13
C LYS A 130 -21.95 0.68 7.27
N ALA A 131 -20.88 1.46 7.39
CA ALA A 131 -19.55 0.96 7.66
C ALA A 131 -19.48 0.28 9.03
N GLU A 132 -18.77 -0.84 9.12
CA GLU A 132 -18.59 -1.60 10.36
C GLU A 132 -17.16 -2.10 10.54
N VAL A 133 -16.81 -2.47 11.78
CA VAL A 133 -15.57 -3.19 12.10
C VAL A 133 -15.86 -4.69 12.02
N LEU A 134 -15.24 -5.38 11.06
CA LEU A 134 -15.43 -6.81 10.84
C LEU A 134 -14.63 -7.68 11.80
N VAL A 135 -13.34 -7.38 11.96
CA VAL A 135 -12.40 -8.13 12.80
C VAL A 135 -11.28 -7.20 13.26
N GLN A 136 -10.71 -7.50 14.42
CA GLN A 136 -9.58 -6.77 15.01
C GLN A 136 -8.35 -7.67 15.09
N PHE A 137 -7.23 -7.23 14.50
CA PHE A 137 -5.92 -7.84 14.65
C PHE A 137 -5.19 -7.26 15.87
N PRO A 138 -4.44 -8.10 16.61
CA PRO A 138 -3.62 -7.62 17.72
C PRO A 138 -2.41 -6.84 17.20
N CYS A 139 -1.81 -6.05 18.09
CA CYS A 139 -0.53 -5.39 17.84
C CYS A 139 0.59 -6.09 18.64
N SER A 140 1.77 -6.23 18.04
CA SER A 140 2.94 -6.84 18.67
C SER A 140 3.47 -6.01 19.85
N ASP A 141 3.26 -4.69 19.81
CA ASP A 141 3.65 -3.75 20.86
C ASP A 141 2.39 -3.03 21.36
N ARG A 142 2.25 -2.92 22.68
CA ARG A 142 1.06 -2.36 23.33
C ARG A 142 0.80 -0.91 22.94
N PHE A 143 1.85 -0.11 22.69
CA PHE A 143 1.76 1.34 22.50
C PHE A 143 2.37 1.83 21.18
N LYS A 144 2.85 0.91 20.33
CA LYS A 144 3.47 1.24 19.05
C LYS A 144 2.88 0.38 17.92
N PRO A 145 1.90 0.88 17.15
CA PRO A 145 1.44 0.16 15.99
C PRO A 145 2.51 0.21 14.91
N SER A 146 2.71 -0.89 14.19
CA SER A 146 3.41 -0.86 12.91
C SER A 146 2.72 0.03 11.89
N TYR A 147 3.51 0.57 10.98
CA TYR A 147 3.06 1.15 9.74
C TYR A 147 2.37 0.08 8.88
N VAL A 148 1.22 0.44 8.29
CA VAL A 148 0.44 -0.44 7.42
C VAL A 148 0.06 0.36 6.18
N HIS A 149 0.51 -0.11 5.02
CA HIS A 149 0.25 0.54 3.73
C HIS A 149 -0.79 -0.23 2.90
N SER A 150 -0.80 -1.56 2.97
CA SER A 150 -1.81 -2.41 2.34
C SER A 150 -1.98 -3.72 3.11
N PHE A 151 -2.92 -4.56 2.68
CA PHE A 151 -3.18 -5.88 3.26
C PHE A 151 -3.62 -6.85 2.15
N GLY A 152 -3.79 -8.14 2.48
CA GLY A 152 -4.25 -9.17 1.55
C GLY A 152 -5.70 -9.58 1.81
N LEU A 153 -6.46 -9.81 0.73
CA LEU A 153 -7.85 -10.30 0.80
C LEU A 153 -8.07 -11.49 -0.14
N THR A 154 -8.77 -12.52 0.34
CA THR A 154 -9.24 -13.66 -0.46
C THR A 154 -10.77 -13.83 -0.28
N PRO A 155 -11.42 -14.78 -0.98
CA PRO A 155 -12.82 -15.11 -0.75
C PRO A 155 -13.15 -15.49 0.70
N ASN A 156 -12.22 -16.12 1.44
CA ASN A 156 -12.48 -16.58 2.80
C ASN A 156 -11.57 -15.98 3.88
N TYR A 157 -10.44 -15.33 3.53
CA TYR A 157 -9.45 -14.87 4.49
C TYR A 157 -9.01 -13.43 4.26
N ILE A 158 -8.53 -12.82 5.35
CA ILE A 158 -7.83 -11.53 5.36
C ILE A 158 -6.44 -11.78 5.91
N VAL A 159 -5.41 -11.25 5.25
CA VAL A 159 -4.01 -11.37 5.64
C VAL A 159 -3.44 -9.99 5.97
N PHE A 160 -2.93 -9.83 7.18
CA PHE A 160 -2.27 -8.60 7.63
C PHE A 160 -0.80 -8.90 7.95
N VAL A 161 0.12 -8.07 7.43
CA VAL A 161 1.56 -8.20 7.67
C VAL A 161 2.03 -7.05 8.55
N GLU A 162 2.43 -7.38 9.77
CA GLU A 162 2.93 -6.44 10.77
C GLU A 162 4.46 -6.32 10.68
N THR A 163 4.92 -5.19 10.15
CA THR A 163 6.34 -4.91 9.85
C THR A 163 7.09 -4.36 11.07
N PRO A 164 8.44 -4.32 11.07
CA PRO A 164 9.22 -3.73 12.16
C PRO A 164 9.20 -2.19 12.18
N VAL A 165 8.62 -1.52 11.19
CA VAL A 165 8.48 -0.05 11.18
C VAL A 165 7.32 0.33 12.08
N LYS A 166 7.62 0.96 13.21
CA LYS A 166 6.69 1.28 14.30
C LYS A 166 6.43 2.78 14.38
N ILE A 167 5.20 3.13 14.77
CA ILE A 167 4.80 4.51 15.05
C ILE A 167 4.85 4.73 16.56
N ASN A 168 5.70 5.64 17.00
CA ASN A 168 5.81 6.03 18.40
C ASN A 168 4.76 7.11 18.72
N LEU A 169 3.58 6.69 19.17
CA LEU A 169 2.49 7.61 19.50
C LEU A 169 2.80 8.56 20.66
N LEU A 170 3.71 8.17 21.57
CA LEU A 170 4.15 9.08 22.64
C LEU A 170 4.91 10.27 22.05
N LYS A 171 5.83 10.03 21.11
CA LYS A 171 6.50 11.11 20.36
C LYS A 171 5.49 11.98 19.60
N PHE A 172 4.51 11.34 18.94
CA PHE A 172 3.48 12.07 18.20
C PHE A 172 2.73 13.06 19.11
N LEU A 173 2.27 12.61 20.27
CA LEU A 173 1.51 13.45 21.22
C LEU A 173 2.39 14.47 21.97
N SER A 174 3.62 14.10 22.36
CA SER A 174 4.51 14.99 23.13
C SER A 174 5.17 16.06 22.28
N SER A 175 5.59 15.71 21.05
CA SER A 175 6.34 16.64 20.19
C SER A 175 5.43 17.69 19.56
N TRP A 176 4.17 17.33 19.30
CA TRP A 176 3.16 18.27 18.81
C TRP A 176 2.93 19.44 19.77
N SER A 177 2.94 19.18 21.09
CA SER A 177 2.64 20.20 22.10
C SER A 177 3.84 21.07 22.50
N LEU A 178 5.08 20.61 22.27
CA LEU A 178 6.28 21.25 22.84
C LEU A 178 7.29 21.77 21.82
N TRP A 179 7.56 21.04 20.72
CA TRP A 179 8.74 21.29 19.89
C TRP A 179 8.46 21.40 18.38
N GLY A 180 7.25 21.00 17.95
CA GLY A 180 6.87 20.89 16.54
C GLY A 180 7.50 19.66 15.89
N ALA A 181 6.67 18.76 15.38
CA ALA A 181 7.10 17.53 14.72
C ALA A 181 6.16 17.18 13.57
N ASN A 182 6.68 16.45 12.58
CA ASN A 182 5.91 15.87 11.50
C ASN A 182 5.69 14.35 11.73
N TYR A 183 5.01 13.68 10.80
CA TYR A 183 4.70 12.25 10.94
C TYR A 183 5.96 11.38 10.84
N MET A 184 6.92 11.73 9.97
CA MET A 184 8.19 11.00 9.82
C MET A 184 8.95 10.89 11.16
N ASP A 185 8.98 11.97 11.95
CA ASP A 185 9.69 12.02 13.24
C ASP A 185 9.16 11.00 14.27
N CYS A 186 7.96 10.46 14.03
CA CYS A 186 7.30 9.51 14.90
C CYS A 186 7.60 8.06 14.53
N PHE A 187 8.22 7.78 13.39
CA PHE A 187 8.60 6.42 13.02
C PHE A 187 9.90 5.98 13.69
N GLU A 188 9.96 4.70 14.04
CA GLU A 188 11.16 4.02 14.53
C GLU A 188 11.14 2.56 14.11
N SER A 189 12.31 1.93 14.03
CA SER A 189 12.42 0.53 13.64
C SER A 189 12.65 -0.36 14.85
N ASN A 190 11.87 -1.45 14.98
CA ASN A 190 12.12 -2.49 15.97
C ASN A 190 13.10 -3.53 15.39
N GLU A 191 14.32 -3.57 15.91
CA GLU A 191 15.41 -4.38 15.37
C GLU A 191 15.26 -5.89 15.58
N THR A 192 14.43 -6.33 16.53
CA THR A 192 14.39 -7.73 16.99
C THR A 192 13.09 -8.47 16.64
N MET A 193 12.01 -7.77 16.31
CA MET A 193 10.70 -8.41 16.13
C MET A 193 10.55 -9.21 14.83
N GLY A 194 11.39 -8.94 13.82
CA GLY A 194 11.21 -9.47 12.47
C GLY A 194 9.91 -8.96 11.82
N VAL A 195 9.20 -9.84 11.13
CA VAL A 195 7.85 -9.58 10.60
C VAL A 195 6.86 -10.61 11.16
N TRP A 196 5.67 -10.16 11.56
CA TRP A 196 4.59 -11.01 12.04
C TRP A 196 3.48 -11.02 10.99
N LEU A 197 3.02 -12.19 10.58
CA LEU A 197 1.88 -12.30 9.66
C LEU A 197 0.67 -12.80 10.45
N HIS A 198 -0.48 -12.19 10.16
CA HIS A 198 -1.74 -12.44 10.84
C HIS A 198 -2.81 -12.82 9.83
N VAL A 199 -3.70 -13.73 10.20
CA VAL A 199 -4.78 -14.21 9.32
C VAL A 199 -6.11 -14.19 10.07
N ALA A 200 -7.17 -13.75 9.41
CA ALA A 200 -8.54 -13.85 9.92
C ALA A 200 -9.47 -14.51 8.89
N GLU A 201 -10.46 -15.28 9.35
CA GLU A 201 -11.59 -15.73 8.54
C GLU A 201 -12.51 -14.54 8.25
N LYS A 202 -12.63 -14.17 6.97
CA LYS A 202 -13.42 -13.03 6.49
C LYS A 202 -14.90 -13.19 6.83
N LYS A 203 -15.50 -14.33 6.44
CA LYS A 203 -16.95 -14.57 6.58
C LYS A 203 -17.43 -14.61 8.03
N LYS A 204 -16.58 -15.08 8.95
CA LYS A 204 -16.91 -15.21 10.38
C LYS A 204 -16.41 -14.03 11.21
N GLY A 205 -15.62 -13.12 10.64
CA GLY A 205 -14.96 -12.05 11.38
C GLY A 205 -14.06 -12.57 12.51
N ARG A 206 -13.36 -13.70 12.29
CA ARG A 206 -12.64 -14.42 13.36
C ARG A 206 -11.15 -14.49 13.10
N LEU A 207 -10.35 -13.98 14.03
CA LEU A 207 -8.89 -14.11 14.02
C LEU A 207 -8.47 -15.59 14.12
N LEU A 208 -7.54 -16.01 13.25
CA LEU A 208 -6.82 -17.27 13.41
C LEU A 208 -5.58 -17.01 14.28
N ASN A 209 -5.54 -17.59 15.48
CA ASN A 209 -4.45 -17.41 16.43
C ASN A 209 -3.22 -18.28 16.06
N ILE A 210 -2.69 -18.08 14.85
CA ILE A 210 -1.50 -18.78 14.35
C ILE A 210 -0.34 -17.77 14.29
N LYS A 211 0.79 -18.11 14.90
CA LYS A 211 1.92 -17.18 15.09
C LYS A 211 2.95 -17.29 13.97
N TYR A 212 2.61 -16.79 12.78
CA TYR A 212 3.56 -16.74 11.66
C TYR A 212 4.63 -15.68 11.89
N ARG A 213 5.91 -16.03 11.68
CA ARG A 213 7.08 -15.17 11.89
C ARG A 213 8.06 -15.32 10.74
N THR A 214 8.77 -14.26 10.40
CA THR A 214 9.89 -14.31 9.45
C THR A 214 10.87 -13.16 9.70
N SER A 215 11.93 -13.10 8.88
CA SER A 215 12.95 -12.06 8.92
C SER A 215 12.41 -10.66 8.61
N ALA A 216 13.14 -9.63 9.03
CA ALA A 216 12.73 -8.24 8.89
C ALA A 216 12.71 -7.75 7.43
N PHE A 217 11.60 -7.12 7.04
CA PHE A 217 11.46 -6.35 5.81
C PHE A 217 10.42 -5.23 5.97
N ASN A 218 10.51 -4.20 5.15
CA ASN A 218 9.41 -3.25 4.94
C ASN A 218 8.47 -3.80 3.86
N LEU A 219 7.19 -3.46 3.98
CA LEU A 219 6.16 -3.80 3.01
C LEU A 219 5.29 -2.57 2.76
N PHE A 220 5.17 -2.21 1.48
CA PHE A 220 4.20 -1.23 1.01
C PHE A 220 3.04 -1.96 0.34
N HIS A 221 3.33 -2.67 -0.75
CA HIS A 221 2.31 -3.26 -1.60
C HIS A 221 2.27 -4.79 -1.51
N HIS A 222 1.11 -5.32 -1.12
CA HIS A 222 0.72 -6.68 -1.50
C HIS A 222 0.54 -6.73 -3.03
N ILE A 223 0.99 -7.83 -3.66
CA ILE A 223 0.77 -8.07 -5.10
C ILE A 223 -0.59 -8.74 -5.28
N ASN A 224 -0.76 -9.93 -4.69
CA ASN A 224 -2.01 -10.66 -4.63
C ASN A 224 -1.96 -11.67 -3.48
N THR A 225 -3.12 -12.14 -3.04
CA THR A 225 -3.24 -13.18 -2.03
C THR A 225 -4.29 -14.19 -2.49
N TYR A 226 -4.06 -15.50 -2.35
CA TYR A 226 -5.07 -16.51 -2.71
C TYR A 226 -4.99 -17.78 -1.88
N GLU A 227 -6.01 -18.61 -2.00
CA GLU A 227 -6.15 -19.90 -1.29
C GLU A 227 -5.76 -21.06 -2.20
N ASP A 228 -4.96 -22.00 -1.69
CA ASP A 228 -4.61 -23.24 -2.39
C ASP A 228 -4.50 -24.40 -1.38
N ASN A 229 -5.41 -25.38 -1.46
CA ASN A 229 -5.34 -26.66 -0.73
C ASN A 229 -4.99 -26.56 0.77
N GLY A 230 -5.61 -25.62 1.50
CA GLY A 230 -5.35 -25.42 2.94
C GLY A 230 -4.16 -24.52 3.24
N PHE A 231 -3.63 -23.82 2.24
CA PHE A 231 -2.61 -22.80 2.37
C PHE A 231 -3.12 -21.45 1.84
N LEU A 232 -2.52 -20.38 2.35
CA LEU A 232 -2.60 -19.05 1.75
C LEU A 232 -1.29 -18.74 1.03
N ILE A 233 -1.38 -18.36 -0.24
CA ILE A 233 -0.27 -17.87 -1.04
C ILE A 233 -0.30 -16.35 -0.98
N VAL A 234 0.80 -15.74 -0.52
CA VAL A 234 0.90 -14.31 -0.22
C VAL A 234 2.10 -13.74 -0.98
N ASP A 235 1.83 -13.01 -2.07
CA ASP A 235 2.87 -12.40 -2.91
C ASP A 235 3.03 -10.92 -2.55
N LEU A 236 4.27 -10.48 -2.30
CA LEU A 236 4.59 -9.18 -1.68
C LEU A 236 5.75 -8.46 -2.39
N CYS A 237 5.66 -7.13 -2.52
CA CYS A 237 6.79 -6.25 -2.82
C CYS A 237 7.50 -5.87 -1.52
N THR A 238 8.64 -6.49 -1.24
CA THR A 238 9.34 -6.31 0.05
C THR A 238 10.64 -5.53 -0.09
N TRP A 239 11.07 -4.90 0.98
CA TRP A 239 12.38 -4.26 1.08
C TRP A 239 13.15 -4.79 2.29
N LYS A 240 14.27 -5.47 2.04
CA LYS A 240 15.03 -6.23 3.04
C LYS A 240 15.65 -5.33 4.09
N GLY A 241 15.38 -5.64 5.36
CA GLY A 241 15.83 -4.86 6.51
C GLY A 241 14.69 -4.14 7.21
N PHE A 242 14.98 -3.60 8.40
CA PHE A 242 14.00 -2.90 9.24
C PHE A 242 14.05 -1.38 9.10
N GLU A 243 15.11 -0.81 8.50
CA GLU A 243 15.21 0.62 8.27
C GLU A 243 14.06 1.09 7.38
N PHE A 244 13.42 2.20 7.73
CA PHE A 244 12.27 2.69 7.00
C PHE A 244 12.66 3.27 5.64
N VAL A 245 12.13 2.70 4.56
CA VAL A 245 12.48 3.09 3.18
C VAL A 245 12.15 4.56 2.88
N TYR A 246 11.12 5.13 3.53
CA TYR A 246 10.74 6.52 3.29
C TYR A 246 11.83 7.54 3.71
N ASN A 247 12.83 7.15 4.51
CA ASN A 247 14.01 7.96 4.79
C ASN A 247 14.77 8.37 3.52
N TYR A 248 14.66 7.57 2.45
CA TYR A 248 15.34 7.77 1.18
C TYR A 248 14.52 8.60 0.17
N LEU A 249 13.27 8.95 0.50
CA LEU A 249 12.30 9.57 -0.42
C LEU A 249 12.10 11.08 -0.21
N TYR A 250 12.99 11.74 0.54
CA TYR A 250 12.97 13.21 0.62
C TYR A 250 13.24 13.83 -0.76
N LEU A 251 12.47 14.87 -1.12
CA LEU A 251 12.60 15.54 -2.41
C LEU A 251 14.01 16.08 -2.69
N ALA A 252 14.75 16.48 -1.65
CA ALA A 252 16.14 16.93 -1.78
C ALA A 252 17.06 15.83 -2.32
N ASN A 253 16.83 14.57 -1.90
CA ASN A 253 17.57 13.40 -2.35
C ASN A 253 17.13 13.00 -3.77
N LEU A 254 15.82 12.93 -4.01
CA LEU A 254 15.25 12.52 -5.30
C LEU A 254 15.56 13.50 -6.45
N ARG A 255 15.89 14.77 -6.13
CA ARG A 255 16.27 15.80 -7.12
C ARG A 255 17.78 15.94 -7.30
N ALA A 256 18.59 15.12 -6.62
CA ALA A 256 20.03 15.14 -6.80
C ALA A 256 20.44 14.62 -8.18
N ASN A 257 21.68 14.90 -8.59
CA ASN A 257 22.24 14.33 -9.81
C ASN A 257 22.36 12.80 -9.70
N TRP A 258 22.33 12.10 -10.83
CA TRP A 258 22.22 10.64 -10.88
C TRP A 258 23.27 9.87 -10.06
N ASP A 259 24.54 10.31 -10.08
CA ASP A 259 25.59 9.66 -9.28
C ASP A 259 25.36 9.80 -7.76
N GLU A 260 24.79 10.92 -7.33
CA GLU A 260 24.42 11.15 -5.93
C GLU A 260 23.22 10.29 -5.52
N VAL A 261 22.20 10.19 -6.38
CA VAL A 261 21.03 9.33 -6.14
C VAL A 261 21.46 7.88 -5.91
N LYS A 262 22.32 7.35 -6.80
CA LYS A 262 22.87 5.99 -6.64
C LYS A 262 23.62 5.82 -5.32
N ARG A 263 24.52 6.77 -5.01
CA ARG A 263 25.32 6.76 -3.78
C ARG A 263 24.44 6.77 -2.52
N GLN A 264 23.40 7.58 -2.49
CA GLN A 264 22.47 7.65 -1.36
C GLN A 264 21.69 6.34 -1.17
N ALA A 265 21.30 5.69 -2.27
CA ALA A 265 20.63 4.40 -2.24
C ALA A 265 21.57 3.21 -1.90
N GLU A 266 22.90 3.40 -1.81
CA GLU A 266 23.86 2.31 -1.57
C GLU A 266 23.61 1.54 -0.27
N LYS A 267 23.06 2.21 0.75
CA LYS A 267 22.74 1.60 2.06
C LYS A 267 21.27 1.31 2.25
N ALA A 268 20.43 1.67 1.27
CA ALA A 268 19.01 1.43 1.35
C ALA A 268 18.68 -0.06 1.43
N PRO A 269 17.56 -0.41 2.09
CA PRO A 269 16.94 -1.73 1.99
C PRO A 269 16.91 -2.22 0.54
N GLN A 270 17.21 -3.49 0.31
CA GLN A 270 17.20 -4.08 -1.03
C GLN A 270 15.78 -4.56 -1.39
N PRO A 271 15.22 -4.16 -2.54
CA PRO A 271 13.90 -4.62 -2.95
C PRO A 271 13.95 -6.09 -3.40
N GLU A 272 12.90 -6.84 -3.07
CA GLU A 272 12.72 -8.24 -3.45
C GLU A 272 11.22 -8.56 -3.49
N ALA A 273 10.72 -9.11 -4.60
CA ALA A 273 9.36 -9.63 -4.64
C ALA A 273 9.36 -11.07 -4.11
N ARG A 274 8.51 -11.35 -3.13
CA ARG A 274 8.54 -12.59 -2.33
C ARG A 274 7.16 -13.24 -2.28
N ARG A 275 7.13 -14.56 -2.45
CA ARG A 275 5.97 -15.41 -2.17
C ARG A 275 6.15 -16.10 -0.82
N TYR A 276 5.25 -15.83 0.11
CA TYR A 276 5.10 -16.58 1.36
C TYR A 276 3.92 -17.54 1.26
N VAL A 277 4.04 -18.70 1.91
CA VAL A 277 3.00 -19.73 1.93
C VAL A 277 2.64 -20.08 3.38
N LEU A 278 1.40 -19.79 3.77
CA LEU A 278 0.93 -19.89 5.15
C LEU A 278 -0.01 -21.10 5.30
N PRO A 279 0.36 -22.15 6.05
CA PRO A 279 -0.50 -23.30 6.31
C PRO A 279 -1.67 -22.96 7.24
N LEU A 280 -2.91 -23.21 6.84
CA LEU A 280 -4.10 -22.89 7.65
C LEU A 280 -4.41 -23.93 8.75
N ASN A 281 -3.95 -25.17 8.56
CA ASN A 281 -4.14 -26.27 9.50
C ASN A 281 -2.79 -26.69 10.09
N ILE A 282 -2.66 -26.63 11.41
CA ILE A 282 -1.41 -26.88 12.11
C ILE A 282 -1.58 -28.10 13.02
N ASP A 283 -0.82 -29.17 12.76
CA ASP A 283 -0.73 -30.33 13.64
C ASP A 283 0.56 -30.27 14.47
N LYS A 284 0.43 -30.42 15.80
CA LYS A 284 1.58 -30.45 16.71
C LYS A 284 2.50 -31.64 16.44
N ALA A 285 1.99 -32.72 15.83
CA ALA A 285 2.79 -33.87 15.43
C ALA A 285 3.86 -33.54 14.37
N ASP A 286 3.73 -32.41 13.67
CA ASP A 286 4.66 -31.93 12.65
C ASP A 286 5.64 -30.86 13.14
N THR A 287 5.78 -30.70 14.46
CA THR A 287 6.79 -29.81 15.05
C THR A 287 8.19 -30.16 14.53
N GLY A 288 8.93 -29.14 14.08
CA GLY A 288 10.26 -29.25 13.50
C GLY A 288 10.29 -29.56 12.00
N LYS A 289 9.14 -29.78 11.34
CA LYS A 289 9.05 -30.06 9.91
C LYS A 289 8.62 -28.82 9.12
N ASN A 290 8.94 -28.81 7.82
CA ASN A 290 8.29 -27.91 6.88
C ASN A 290 6.84 -28.37 6.63
N LEU A 291 5.88 -27.49 6.90
CA LEU A 291 4.45 -27.73 6.73
C LEU A 291 3.98 -27.47 5.29
N VAL A 292 4.76 -26.77 4.47
CA VAL A 292 4.42 -26.51 3.07
C VAL A 292 4.65 -27.78 2.25
N THR A 293 3.54 -28.39 1.81
CA THR A 293 3.53 -29.64 1.03
C THR A 293 3.19 -29.44 -0.44
N LEU A 294 2.97 -28.19 -0.86
CA LEU A 294 2.67 -27.83 -2.25
C LEU A 294 3.89 -28.10 -3.15
N PRO A 295 3.73 -28.79 -4.29
CA PRO A 295 4.87 -29.31 -5.06
C PRO A 295 5.58 -28.26 -5.93
N TYR A 296 4.99 -27.08 -6.12
CA TYR A 296 5.43 -26.09 -7.10
C TYR A 296 6.12 -24.85 -6.49
N THR A 297 6.25 -24.78 -5.16
CA THR A 297 6.86 -23.65 -4.47
C THR A 297 8.06 -24.10 -3.64
N THR A 298 9.04 -23.21 -3.51
CA THR A 298 10.19 -23.41 -2.60
C THR A 298 10.00 -22.71 -1.26
N ALA A 299 8.87 -22.04 -1.03
CA ALA A 299 8.56 -21.42 0.25
C ALA A 299 8.42 -22.49 1.34
N THR A 300 8.80 -22.14 2.57
CA THR A 300 8.71 -23.07 3.71
C THR A 300 7.99 -22.42 4.88
N ALA A 301 7.38 -23.26 5.71
CA ALA A 301 6.73 -22.88 6.95
C ALA A 301 7.06 -23.92 8.02
N THR A 302 7.98 -23.61 8.93
CA THR A 302 8.46 -24.58 9.94
C THR A 302 7.80 -24.32 11.29
N LEU A 303 7.05 -25.31 11.81
CA LEU A 303 6.49 -25.24 13.16
C LEU A 303 7.59 -25.42 14.21
N ARG A 304 7.78 -24.42 15.06
CA ARG A 304 8.76 -24.42 16.15
C ARG A 304 8.12 -24.85 17.47
N SER A 305 8.96 -25.20 18.44
CA SER A 305 8.55 -25.67 19.78
C SER A 305 7.80 -24.61 20.60
N ASP A 306 7.98 -23.33 20.31
CA ASP A 306 7.26 -22.20 20.92
C ASP A 306 5.91 -21.90 20.23
N GLU A 307 5.45 -22.82 19.36
CA GLU A 307 4.25 -22.74 18.54
C GLU A 307 4.29 -21.61 17.49
N THR A 308 5.45 -20.99 17.26
CA THR A 308 5.62 -20.08 16.11
C THR A 308 5.84 -20.87 14.83
N ILE A 309 5.41 -20.31 13.71
CA ILE A 309 5.64 -20.87 12.38
C ILE A 309 6.62 -19.94 11.68
N TRP A 310 7.85 -20.40 11.49
CA TRP A 310 8.87 -19.64 10.81
C TRP A 310 8.76 -19.81 9.31
N LEU A 311 8.56 -18.70 8.59
CA LEU A 311 8.39 -18.68 7.15
C LEU A 311 9.70 -18.30 6.46
N GLU A 312 10.02 -19.01 5.38
CA GLU A 312 11.02 -18.58 4.39
C GLU A 312 10.33 -18.39 3.04
N PRO A 313 10.61 -17.30 2.31
CA PRO A 313 9.92 -17.01 1.05
C PRO A 313 10.49 -17.83 -0.11
N GLU A 314 9.65 -18.04 -1.13
CA GLU A 314 10.12 -18.20 -2.50
C GLU A 314 10.35 -16.80 -3.10
N VAL A 315 11.56 -16.51 -3.57
CA VAL A 315 11.85 -15.24 -4.26
C VAL A 315 11.35 -15.32 -5.69
N ILE A 316 10.44 -14.41 -6.08
CA ILE A 316 9.84 -14.38 -7.41
C ILE A 316 10.49 -13.32 -8.32
N PHE A 317 11.08 -12.25 -7.75
CA PHE A 317 11.90 -11.29 -8.48
C PHE A 317 12.92 -10.65 -7.53
N SER A 318 14.16 -10.46 -8.00
CA SER A 318 15.22 -9.77 -7.27
C SER A 318 16.20 -9.14 -8.25
N GLY A 319 16.36 -7.82 -8.19
CA GLY A 319 17.37 -7.07 -8.93
C GLY A 319 18.14 -6.15 -8.00
N PRO A 320 19.48 -6.05 -8.10
CA PRO A 320 20.26 -5.16 -7.23
C PRO A 320 19.78 -3.71 -7.38
N ARG A 321 19.13 -3.15 -6.36
CA ARG A 321 18.54 -1.81 -6.37
C ARG A 321 17.55 -1.54 -7.51
N HIS A 322 17.01 -2.61 -8.09
CA HIS A 322 15.93 -2.58 -9.07
C HIS A 322 14.69 -3.17 -8.43
N ALA A 323 13.75 -2.32 -8.02
CA ALA A 323 12.49 -2.77 -7.43
C ALA A 323 11.47 -3.13 -8.50
N PHE A 324 10.71 -4.20 -8.27
CA PHE A 324 9.39 -4.37 -8.85
C PHE A 324 8.39 -3.82 -7.81
N GLU A 325 7.82 -2.66 -8.08
CA GLU A 325 6.95 -1.92 -7.16
C GLU A 325 5.68 -1.42 -7.86
N PHE A 326 4.75 -0.82 -7.12
CA PHE A 326 3.43 -0.42 -7.64
C PHE A 326 2.76 -1.58 -8.41
N PRO A 327 2.59 -2.76 -7.76
CA PRO A 327 2.11 -3.95 -8.43
C PRO A 327 0.63 -3.82 -8.79
N GLN A 328 0.29 -4.26 -10.00
CA GLN A 328 -1.06 -4.32 -10.54
C GLN A 328 -1.29 -5.68 -11.18
N ILE A 329 -2.53 -6.16 -11.15
CA ILE A 329 -2.93 -7.44 -11.74
C ILE A 329 -4.24 -7.25 -12.52
N ASN A 330 -4.71 -8.31 -13.18
CA ASN A 330 -6.11 -8.38 -13.63
C ASN A 330 -7.05 -8.54 -12.41
N TYR A 331 -7.17 -7.47 -11.62
CA TYR A 331 -7.70 -7.51 -10.26
C TYR A 331 -9.17 -7.94 -10.21
N LYS A 332 -9.99 -7.48 -11.16
CA LYS A 332 -11.42 -7.81 -11.23
C LYS A 332 -11.69 -9.32 -11.34
N LYS A 333 -10.86 -10.05 -12.08
CA LYS A 333 -11.04 -11.49 -12.33
C LYS A 333 -10.15 -12.37 -11.43
N TYR A 334 -8.97 -11.88 -11.04
CA TYR A 334 -7.94 -12.67 -10.35
C TYR A 334 -7.51 -12.14 -8.97
N GLY A 335 -8.00 -10.97 -8.54
CA GLY A 335 -7.79 -10.49 -7.18
C GLY A 335 -8.37 -11.46 -6.16
N GLY A 336 -7.57 -11.87 -5.19
CA GLY A 336 -7.97 -12.87 -4.19
C GLY A 336 -7.95 -14.32 -4.68
N ARG A 337 -7.49 -14.58 -5.91
CA ARG A 337 -7.62 -15.89 -6.60
C ARG A 337 -6.28 -16.33 -7.21
N PRO A 338 -6.11 -17.65 -7.51
CA PRO A 338 -4.93 -18.14 -8.21
C PRO A 338 -4.72 -17.38 -9.52
N TYR A 339 -3.49 -16.93 -9.77
CA TYR A 339 -3.13 -16.03 -10.87
C TYR A 339 -1.73 -16.36 -11.40
N THR A 340 -1.33 -15.69 -12.47
CA THR A 340 -0.07 -15.95 -13.19
C THR A 340 0.71 -14.67 -13.46
N TYR A 341 0.06 -13.54 -13.72
CA TYR A 341 0.72 -12.32 -14.18
C TYR A 341 0.51 -11.15 -13.22
N THR A 342 1.59 -10.41 -13.00
CA THR A 342 1.58 -9.10 -12.35
C THR A 342 2.37 -8.10 -13.18
N TYR A 343 1.95 -6.85 -13.13
CA TYR A 343 2.55 -5.70 -13.79
C TYR A 343 3.07 -4.74 -12.72
N GLY A 344 4.20 -4.08 -12.94
CA GLY A 344 4.78 -3.22 -11.92
C GLY A 344 5.69 -2.15 -12.52
N LEU A 345 5.87 -1.09 -11.74
CA LEU A 345 6.83 -0.04 -12.00
C LEU A 345 8.22 -0.49 -11.55
N GLY A 346 9.19 -0.41 -12.46
CA GLY A 346 10.58 -0.65 -12.16
C GLY A 346 11.23 0.59 -11.54
N LEU A 347 11.74 0.47 -10.31
CA LEU A 347 12.48 1.54 -9.64
C LEU A 347 13.97 1.26 -9.64
N ASN A 348 14.75 2.08 -10.30
CA ASN A 348 16.20 2.05 -10.35
C ASN A 348 16.77 3.05 -9.34
N HIS A 349 17.25 2.55 -8.19
CA HIS A 349 17.67 3.41 -7.07
C HIS A 349 16.57 4.44 -6.70
N PHE A 350 15.32 3.97 -6.60
CA PHE A 350 14.09 4.76 -6.37
C PHE A 350 13.57 5.59 -7.54
N VAL A 351 14.34 5.76 -8.62
CA VAL A 351 13.88 6.48 -9.82
C VAL A 351 13.04 5.54 -10.70
N PRO A 352 11.80 5.89 -11.05
CA PRO A 352 10.97 5.06 -11.92
C PRO A 352 11.50 5.10 -13.36
N ASP A 353 12.02 3.98 -13.87
CA ASP A 353 12.77 3.97 -15.14
C ASP A 353 12.27 2.96 -16.18
N ARG A 354 11.32 2.09 -15.83
CA ARG A 354 10.80 1.05 -16.73
C ARG A 354 9.46 0.49 -16.26
N LEU A 355 8.75 -0.19 -17.14
CA LEU A 355 7.56 -0.98 -16.83
C LEU A 355 7.90 -2.47 -16.95
N CYS A 356 7.40 -3.27 -16.01
CA CYS A 356 7.69 -4.69 -15.91
C CYS A 356 6.39 -5.51 -15.92
N LYS A 357 6.42 -6.65 -16.60
CA LYS A 357 5.48 -7.77 -16.39
C LYS A 357 6.26 -8.94 -15.81
N LEU A 358 5.66 -9.66 -14.87
CA LEU A 358 6.24 -10.84 -14.22
C LEU A 358 5.24 -12.00 -14.26
N ASN A 359 5.70 -13.16 -14.74
CA ASN A 359 5.02 -14.43 -14.53
C ASN A 359 5.42 -15.00 -13.15
N VAL A 360 4.50 -15.02 -12.20
CA VAL A 360 4.80 -15.42 -10.80
C VAL A 360 4.97 -16.93 -10.59
N LYS A 361 4.79 -17.73 -11.65
CA LYS A 361 5.03 -19.18 -11.63
C LYS A 361 6.40 -19.51 -12.23
N THR A 362 6.70 -18.97 -13.41
CA THR A 362 7.96 -19.24 -14.13
C THR A 362 9.09 -18.28 -13.77
N LYS A 363 8.77 -17.13 -13.15
CA LYS A 363 9.68 -16.00 -12.86
C LYS A 363 10.19 -15.28 -14.13
N GLU A 364 9.59 -15.58 -15.28
CA GLU A 364 9.87 -14.87 -16.54
C GLU A 364 9.37 -13.42 -16.46
N THR A 365 10.14 -12.50 -17.03
CA THR A 365 9.82 -11.07 -17.05
C THR A 365 9.88 -10.48 -18.45
N TRP A 366 9.03 -9.48 -18.66
CA TRP A 366 9.05 -8.61 -19.85
C TRP A 366 9.21 -7.17 -19.39
N VAL A 367 9.95 -6.38 -20.16
CA VAL A 367 10.29 -5.01 -19.80
C VAL A 367 10.02 -4.10 -20.98
N TRP A 368 9.31 -2.99 -20.72
CA TRP A 368 9.29 -1.83 -21.60
C TRP A 368 10.13 -0.73 -20.95
N GLN A 369 11.02 -0.11 -21.73
CA GLN A 369 11.89 0.97 -21.28
C GLN A 369 12.34 1.82 -22.48
N GLU A 370 12.35 3.14 -22.29
CA GLU A 370 12.97 4.09 -23.22
C GLU A 370 13.95 5.01 -22.48
N PRO A 371 15.03 5.49 -23.14
CA PRO A 371 15.90 6.49 -22.57
C PRO A 371 15.16 7.77 -22.17
N ASP A 372 15.56 8.35 -21.04
CA ASP A 372 15.03 9.62 -20.49
C ASP A 372 13.49 9.66 -20.37
N SER A 373 12.89 8.49 -20.13
CA SER A 373 11.44 8.33 -19.95
C SER A 373 11.15 7.68 -18.59
N TYR A 374 10.31 8.34 -17.80
CA TYR A 374 10.02 7.99 -16.41
C TYR A 374 8.53 7.64 -16.24
N PRO A 375 8.16 6.34 -16.25
CA PRO A 375 6.76 5.92 -16.20
C PRO A 375 6.13 5.99 -14.80
N SER A 376 4.81 5.88 -14.73
CA SER A 376 3.99 5.73 -13.53
C SER A 376 3.60 4.25 -13.29
N GLU A 377 2.76 4.01 -12.28
CA GLU A 377 2.12 2.70 -12.06
C GLU A 377 1.42 2.17 -13.34
N PRO A 378 1.64 0.90 -13.73
CA PRO A 378 0.99 0.27 -14.88
C PRO A 378 -0.40 -0.32 -14.54
N ILE A 379 -1.48 0.41 -14.83
CA ILE A 379 -2.86 -0.06 -14.57
C ILE A 379 -3.32 -1.01 -15.69
N PHE A 380 -3.69 -2.24 -15.33
CA PHE A 380 -4.23 -3.22 -16.27
C PHE A 380 -5.71 -2.97 -16.61
N VAL A 381 -6.05 -3.06 -17.89
CA VAL A 381 -7.42 -3.00 -18.40
C VAL A 381 -7.69 -4.22 -19.28
N SER A 382 -8.55 -5.11 -18.78
CA SER A 382 -8.93 -6.33 -19.51
C SER A 382 -9.70 -6.00 -20.80
N HIS A 383 -9.42 -6.74 -21.88
CA HIS A 383 -10.30 -6.79 -23.04
C HIS A 383 -11.71 -7.24 -22.60
N PRO A 384 -12.81 -6.68 -23.16
CA PRO A 384 -14.17 -7.05 -22.76
C PRO A 384 -14.46 -8.55 -22.92
N ASP A 385 -13.94 -9.16 -23.97
CA ASP A 385 -14.10 -10.58 -24.31
C ASP A 385 -12.90 -11.45 -23.89
N ALA A 386 -12.13 -10.99 -22.89
CA ALA A 386 -10.86 -11.61 -22.50
C ALA A 386 -10.99 -13.10 -22.15
N LEU A 387 -10.27 -13.94 -22.90
CA LEU A 387 -10.19 -15.38 -22.62
C LEU A 387 -9.05 -15.70 -21.66
N GLU A 388 -7.91 -15.03 -21.83
CA GLU A 388 -6.69 -15.22 -21.03
C GLU A 388 -6.54 -14.15 -19.94
N GLU A 389 -5.64 -14.41 -18.99
CA GLU A 389 -5.42 -13.53 -17.83
C GLU A 389 -4.83 -12.17 -18.23
N ASP A 390 -3.92 -12.18 -19.21
CA ASP A 390 -3.19 -11.03 -19.76
C ASP A 390 -3.76 -10.53 -21.10
N ASP A 391 -5.01 -10.91 -21.42
CA ASP A 391 -5.73 -10.39 -22.58
C ASP A 391 -6.33 -9.00 -22.28
N GLY A 392 -5.59 -7.97 -22.68
CA GLY A 392 -5.90 -6.58 -22.40
C GLY A 392 -4.73 -5.65 -22.68
N VAL A 393 -4.80 -4.46 -22.08
CA VAL A 393 -3.75 -3.44 -22.18
C VAL A 393 -3.31 -2.98 -20.81
N VAL A 394 -2.14 -2.35 -20.76
CA VAL A 394 -1.61 -1.67 -19.58
C VAL A 394 -1.48 -0.19 -19.90
N LEU A 395 -1.94 0.66 -18.97
CA LEU A 395 -1.90 2.11 -19.07
C LEU A 395 -0.86 2.67 -18.10
N SER A 396 0.00 3.57 -18.57
CA SER A 396 0.97 4.27 -17.73
C SER A 396 1.16 5.70 -18.23
N ILE A 397 1.23 6.67 -17.33
CA ILE A 397 1.69 8.02 -17.66
C ILE A 397 3.22 7.97 -17.74
N VAL A 398 3.81 8.64 -18.72
CA VAL A 398 5.27 8.71 -18.89
C VAL A 398 5.70 10.16 -18.99
N ILE A 399 6.72 10.52 -18.21
CA ILE A 399 7.36 11.83 -18.23
C ILE A 399 8.63 11.72 -19.07
N SER A 400 8.78 12.54 -20.10
CA SER A 400 9.87 12.44 -21.08
C SER A 400 10.54 13.80 -21.34
N PRO A 401 11.30 14.33 -20.36
CA PRO A 401 11.82 15.70 -20.43
C PRO A 401 12.98 15.87 -21.43
N GLY A 402 13.61 14.79 -21.90
CA GLY A 402 14.88 14.84 -22.63
C GLY A 402 14.90 14.33 -24.08
N THR A 403 13.90 13.55 -24.51
CA THR A 403 14.03 12.71 -25.74
C THR A 403 12.93 12.88 -26.78
N GLY A 404 11.88 13.68 -26.53
CA GLY A 404 10.78 13.91 -27.47
C GLY A 404 10.33 15.37 -27.57
N PRO A 405 9.46 15.73 -28.53
CA PRO A 405 8.89 17.08 -28.65
C PRO A 405 7.93 17.44 -27.50
N LYS A 406 7.47 16.44 -26.72
CA LYS A 406 6.43 16.59 -25.70
C LYS A 406 6.94 16.18 -24.31
N PRO A 407 6.58 16.94 -23.25
CA PRO A 407 7.07 16.70 -21.89
C PRO A 407 6.48 15.44 -21.22
N ALA A 408 5.30 14.97 -21.64
CA ALA A 408 4.67 13.77 -21.09
C ALA A 408 3.66 13.14 -22.07
N TYR A 409 3.33 11.87 -21.86
CA TYR A 409 2.30 11.15 -22.63
C TYR A 409 1.66 10.01 -21.81
N LEU A 410 0.43 9.63 -22.16
CA LEU A 410 -0.15 8.35 -21.74
C LEU A 410 0.34 7.25 -22.69
N LEU A 411 0.99 6.23 -22.15
CA LEU A 411 1.43 5.04 -22.85
C LEU A 411 0.39 3.92 -22.73
N ILE A 412 0.15 3.22 -23.83
CA ILE A 412 -0.70 2.03 -23.90
C ILE A 412 0.14 0.87 -24.41
N LEU A 413 0.30 -0.16 -23.58
CA LEU A 413 1.02 -1.38 -23.92
C LEU A 413 0.07 -2.56 -24.06
N ASN A 414 0.38 -3.48 -24.98
CA ASN A 414 -0.24 -4.79 -25.02
C ASN A 414 0.20 -5.59 -23.78
N ALA A 415 -0.78 -6.04 -22.98
CA ALA A 415 -0.49 -6.69 -21.71
C ALA A 415 0.12 -8.09 -21.85
N LYS A 416 0.11 -8.69 -23.05
CA LYS A 416 0.75 -9.99 -23.33
C LYS A 416 2.26 -9.92 -23.41
N ASP A 417 2.79 -8.98 -24.19
CA ASP A 417 4.21 -8.92 -24.55
C ASP A 417 4.89 -7.60 -24.18
N MET A 418 4.16 -6.66 -23.56
CA MET A 418 4.63 -5.31 -23.23
C MET A 418 5.03 -4.49 -24.47
N SER A 419 4.57 -4.88 -25.67
CA SER A 419 4.75 -4.08 -26.89
C SER A 419 3.87 -2.83 -26.87
N GLU A 420 4.38 -1.75 -27.43
CA GLU A 420 3.64 -0.50 -27.51
C GLU A 420 2.50 -0.58 -28.53
N VAL A 421 1.31 -0.14 -28.12
CA VAL A 421 0.11 -0.06 -28.96
C VAL A 421 -0.14 1.38 -29.39
N ALA A 422 -0.03 2.34 -28.46
CA ALA A 422 -0.31 3.74 -28.73
C ALA A 422 0.29 4.68 -27.66
N ARG A 423 0.38 5.97 -28.01
CA ARG A 423 0.63 7.08 -27.08
C ARG A 423 -0.42 8.17 -27.25
N ALA A 424 -0.77 8.85 -26.16
CA ALA A 424 -1.52 10.11 -26.20
C ALA A 424 -0.68 11.21 -25.53
N GLU A 425 -0.07 12.08 -26.35
CA GLU A 425 0.92 13.07 -25.92
C GLU A 425 0.27 14.38 -25.44
N VAL A 426 0.93 15.08 -24.52
CA VAL A 426 0.49 16.39 -24.00
C VAL A 426 1.60 17.43 -24.03
N GLU A 427 1.22 18.70 -24.17
CA GLU A 427 2.15 19.85 -24.20
C GLU A 427 2.57 20.35 -22.81
N VAL A 428 2.08 19.70 -21.75
CA VAL A 428 2.29 20.12 -20.37
C VAL A 428 3.00 19.02 -19.58
N ASN A 429 3.86 19.42 -18.65
CA ASN A 429 4.50 18.48 -17.75
C ASN A 429 3.47 17.87 -16.79
N ILE A 430 3.63 16.58 -16.48
CA ILE A 430 2.85 15.87 -15.46
C ILE A 430 3.82 15.49 -14.34
N PRO A 431 3.58 15.86 -13.07
CA PRO A 431 4.39 15.40 -11.94
C PRO A 431 4.22 13.90 -11.68
N VAL A 432 5.00 13.37 -10.74
CA VAL A 432 4.81 11.99 -10.24
C VAL A 432 3.36 11.76 -9.80
N THR A 433 2.81 10.62 -10.19
CA THR A 433 1.55 10.07 -9.70
C THR A 433 1.84 8.75 -9.01
N PHE A 434 1.12 8.43 -7.94
CA PHE A 434 1.32 7.20 -7.17
C PHE A 434 0.39 6.09 -7.68
N HIS A 435 -0.91 6.24 -7.41
CA HIS A 435 -1.92 5.25 -7.78
C HIS A 435 -3.09 5.88 -8.52
N GLY A 436 -3.91 5.02 -9.14
CA GLY A 436 -5.16 5.43 -9.74
C GLY A 436 -6.09 4.25 -10.03
N LEU A 437 -7.09 4.53 -10.86
CA LEU A 437 -8.02 3.51 -11.33
C LEU A 437 -8.40 3.77 -12.79
N PHE A 438 -8.88 2.72 -13.46
CA PHE A 438 -9.56 2.84 -14.74
C PHE A 438 -11.07 2.68 -14.55
N LYS A 439 -11.82 3.75 -14.81
CA LYS A 439 -13.29 3.75 -14.83
C LYS A 439 -13.75 3.38 -16.24
N ARG A 440 -14.36 2.20 -16.41
CA ARG A 440 -15.05 1.85 -17.66
C ARG A 440 -16.23 2.81 -17.87
N ALA A 441 -16.36 3.31 -19.10
CA ALA A 441 -17.43 4.21 -19.52
C ALA A 441 -18.79 3.50 -19.56
#